data_AF-A0A7H9BGC6-F1
#
_entry.id   AF-A0A7H9BGC6-F1
#
_cell.length_a   1.000
_cell.length_b   1.000
_cell.length_c   1.000
_cell.angle_alpha   90.00
_cell.angle_beta   90.00
_cell.angle_gamma   90.00
#
_symmetry.space_group_name_H-M   'P 1'
#
loop_
_entity.id
_entity.type
_entity.pdbx_description
1 polymer ?
#
loop_
_entity_poly.entity_id
_entity_poly.type
_entity_poly.pdbx_seq_one_letter_code
_entity_poly.pdbx_strand_id
1 'polypeptide(L)'
;MREALGGLIATRFSLFGLELRDELDRVAMMVGLAIAAAFSLVMALSFLSLSILFGFWAYRIWVCAIVAVVFLGIGALTWLKVRQLMNAAADPFPFTSEEFANDRKLIEAAFTTPSRNSEAE
;
A
#
# COMPACT_ATOMS: atom_id res chain seq x y z
N MET A 1 16.51 -0.42 37.50
CA MET A 1 16.71 -1.05 36.15
C MET A 1 15.39 -1.29 35.41
N ARG A 2 14.36 -1.88 36.01
CA ARG A 2 13.06 -2.12 35.36
C ARG A 2 12.32 -0.85 34.92
N GLU A 3 12.32 0.21 35.74
CA GLU A 3 11.70 1.50 35.40
C GLU A 3 12.43 2.23 34.26
N ALA A 4 13.76 2.12 34.21
CA ALA A 4 14.57 2.69 33.13
C ALA A 4 14.34 1.99 31.78
N LEU A 5 14.10 0.67 31.79
CA LEU A 5 13.74 -0.10 30.59
C LEU A 5 12.36 0.31 30.06
N GLY A 6 11.37 0.47 30.94
CA GLY A 6 10.01 0.88 30.56
C GLY A 6 9.98 2.27 29.91
N GLY A 7 10.74 3.23 30.45
CA GLY A 7 10.85 4.57 29.88
C GLY A 7 11.52 4.60 28.50
N LEU A 8 12.56 3.78 28.29
CA LEU A 8 13.26 3.68 27.01
C LEU A 8 12.38 3.08 25.90
N ILE A 9 11.62 2.03 26.23
CA ILE A 9 10.69 1.37 25.31
C ILE A 9 9.55 2.32 24.94
N ALA A 10 8.95 3.02 25.92
CA ALA A 10 7.88 3.99 25.69
C ALA A 10 8.33 5.11 24.74
N THR A 11 9.58 5.58 24.89
CA THR A 11 10.13 6.64 24.03
C THR A 11 10.38 6.13 22.61
N ARG A 12 10.88 4.89 22.45
CA ARG A 12 11.08 4.27 21.13
C ARG A 12 9.75 4.02 20.41
N PHE A 13 8.73 3.52 21.09
CA PHE A 13 7.40 3.34 20.50
C PHE A 13 6.75 4.67 20.11
N SER A 14 6.94 5.72 20.91
CA SER A 14 6.49 7.08 20.56
C SER A 14 7.17 7.58 19.27
N LEU A 15 8.48 7.36 19.13
CA LEU A 15 9.26 7.72 17.94
C LEU A 15 8.86 6.89 16.70
N PHE A 16 8.70 5.57 16.86
CA PHE A 16 8.20 4.69 15.80
C PHE A 16 6.80 5.10 15.34
N GLY A 17 5.88 5.38 16.27
CA GLY A 17 4.53 5.83 15.93
C GLY A 17 4.51 7.17 15.19
N LEU A 18 5.45 8.08 15.50
CA LEU A 18 5.63 9.34 14.78
C LEU A 18 6.16 9.10 13.36
N GLU A 19 7.22 8.31 13.21
CA GLU A 19 7.82 7.99 11.90
C GLU A 19 6.85 7.24 10.98
N LEU A 20 6.05 6.31 11.52
CA LEU A 20 4.99 5.62 10.78
C LEU A 20 3.90 6.58 10.30
N ARG A 21 3.51 7.57 11.13
CA ARG A 21 2.54 8.58 10.73
C ARG A 21 3.10 9.44 9.59
N ASP A 22 4.35 9.89 9.72
CA ASP A 22 5.01 10.71 8.71
C ASP A 22 5.15 9.97 7.37
N GLU A 23 5.52 8.68 7.39
CA GLU A 23 5.62 7.88 6.15
C GLU A 23 4.24 7.59 5.56
N LEU A 24 3.21 7.34 6.38
CA LEU A 24 1.83 7.17 5.90
C LEU A 24 1.30 8.46 5.23
N ASP A 25 1.53 9.62 5.81
CA ASP A 25 1.13 10.91 5.23
C ASP A 25 1.88 11.16 3.91
N ARG A 26 3.17 10.83 3.85
CA ARG A 26 3.98 10.92 2.63
C ARG A 26 3.47 9.97 1.54
N VAL A 27 3.18 8.72 1.89
CA VAL A 27 2.61 7.72 0.97
C VAL A 27 1.21 8.15 0.51
N ALA A 28 0.36 8.64 1.40
CA ALA A 28 -0.98 9.14 1.06
C ALA A 28 -0.89 10.32 0.07
N MET A 29 0.03 11.25 0.29
CA MET A 29 0.29 12.36 -0.63
C MET A 29 0.80 11.85 -1.99
N MET A 30 1.75 10.91 -2.01
CA MET A 30 2.25 10.31 -3.25
C MET A 30 1.16 9.55 -4.02
N VAL A 31 0.30 8.80 -3.32
CA VAL A 31 -0.85 8.11 -3.92
C VAL A 31 -1.85 9.12 -4.48
N GLY A 32 -2.15 10.19 -3.75
CA GLY A 32 -3.00 11.28 -4.23
C GLY A 32 -2.47 11.93 -5.51
N LEU A 33 -1.17 12.24 -5.55
CA LEU A 33 -0.49 12.76 -6.74
C LEU A 33 -0.49 11.75 -7.89
N ALA A 34 -0.27 10.47 -7.62
CA ALA A 34 -0.30 9.41 -8.63
C ALA A 34 -1.69 9.27 -9.24
N ILE A 35 -2.76 9.34 -8.44
CA ILE A 35 -4.16 9.34 -8.92
C ILE A 35 -4.42 10.57 -9.78
N ALA A 36 -4.03 11.76 -9.32
CA ALA A 36 -4.20 13.00 -10.08
C ALA A 36 -3.46 12.95 -11.42
N ALA A 37 -2.22 12.45 -11.44
CA ALA A 37 -1.43 12.28 -12.65
C ALA A 37 -2.06 11.24 -13.61
N ALA A 38 -2.49 10.08 -13.10
CA ALA A 38 -3.15 9.05 -13.89
C ALA A 38 -4.46 9.58 -14.52
N PHE A 39 -5.27 10.29 -13.74
CA PHE A 39 -6.50 10.92 -14.22
C PHE A 39 -6.22 11.96 -15.31
N SER A 40 -5.24 12.85 -15.07
CA SER A 40 -4.84 13.86 -16.05
C SER A 40 -4.36 13.24 -17.36
N LEU A 41 -3.58 12.16 -17.30
CA LEU A 41 -3.16 11.39 -18.47
C LEU A 41 -4.35 10.79 -19.22
N VAL A 42 -5.28 10.12 -18.53
CA VAL A 42 -6.47 9.53 -19.16
C VAL A 42 -7.29 10.60 -19.89
N MET A 43 -7.47 11.77 -19.28
CA MET A 43 -8.16 12.90 -19.91
C MET A 43 -7.42 13.39 -21.15
N ALA A 44 -6.10 13.64 -21.04
CA ALA A 44 -5.28 14.08 -22.17
C ALA A 44 -5.33 13.10 -23.35
N LEU A 45 -5.16 11.80 -23.08
CA LEU A 45 -5.23 10.76 -24.10
C LEU A 45 -6.65 10.65 -24.71
N SER A 46 -7.70 10.88 -23.94
CA SER A 46 -9.08 10.90 -24.43
C SER A 46 -9.31 12.07 -25.40
N PHE A 47 -8.89 13.27 -25.03
CA PHE A 47 -8.98 14.44 -25.92
C PHE A 47 -8.11 14.31 -27.16
N LEU A 48 -6.91 13.74 -27.04
CA LEU A 48 -6.05 13.42 -28.18
C LEU A 48 -6.75 12.45 -29.13
N SER A 49 -7.36 11.39 -28.60
CA SER A 49 -8.09 10.40 -29.39
C SER A 49 -9.27 11.03 -30.14
N LEU A 50 -10.04 11.89 -29.47
CA LEU A 50 -11.12 12.66 -30.10
C LEU A 50 -10.58 13.59 -31.18
N SER A 51 -9.47 14.30 -30.92
CA SER A 51 -8.84 15.19 -31.90
C SER A 51 -8.43 14.44 -33.17
N ILE A 52 -7.80 13.27 -33.04
CA ILE A 52 -7.44 12.41 -34.17
C ILE A 52 -8.71 11.91 -34.89
N LEU A 53 -9.73 11.50 -34.14
CA LEU A 53 -10.98 11.00 -34.72
C LEU A 53 -11.69 12.06 -35.57
N PHE A 54 -11.79 13.29 -35.07
CA PHE A 54 -12.41 14.40 -35.80
C PHE A 54 -11.51 14.91 -36.95
N GLY A 55 -10.18 14.89 -36.78
CA GLY A 55 -9.24 15.26 -37.84
C GLY A 55 -9.27 14.29 -39.02
N PHE A 56 -9.51 13.00 -38.76
CA PHE A 56 -9.54 11.93 -39.77
C PHE A 56 -10.95 11.32 -39.91
N TRP A 57 -11.97 12.17 -40.04
CA TRP A 57 -13.38 11.76 -40.09
C TRP A 57 -13.71 10.67 -41.13
N ALA A 58 -13.05 10.70 -42.30
CA ALA A 58 -13.21 9.69 -43.34
C ALA A 58 -12.74 8.29 -42.91
N TYR A 59 -11.73 8.22 -42.04
CA TYR A 59 -11.11 6.98 -41.54
C TYR A 59 -11.51 6.66 -40.10
N ARG A 60 -12.61 7.26 -39.60
CA ARG A 60 -13.01 7.19 -38.18
C ARG A 60 -13.00 5.79 -37.58
N ILE A 61 -13.43 4.78 -38.33
CA ILE A 61 -13.50 3.39 -37.87
C ILE A 61 -12.09 2.82 -37.65
N TRP A 62 -11.18 3.04 -38.60
CA TRP A 62 -9.78 2.62 -38.51
C TRP A 62 -9.03 3.35 -37.40
N VAL A 63 -9.26 4.65 -37.26
CA VAL A 63 -8.69 5.46 -36.18
C VAL A 63 -9.16 4.93 -34.83
N CYS A 64 -10.46 4.71 -34.63
CA CYS A 64 -10.99 4.11 -33.41
C CYS A 64 -10.37 2.74 -33.12
N ALA A 65 -10.23 1.88 -34.13
CA ALA A 65 -9.65 0.55 -33.97
C ALA A 65 -8.18 0.60 -33.55
N ILE A 66 -7.36 1.45 -34.19
CA ILE A 66 -5.95 1.62 -33.85
C ILE A 66 -5.80 2.18 -32.44
N VAL A 67 -6.56 3.23 -32.10
CA VAL A 67 -6.55 3.83 -30.77
C VAL A 67 -6.94 2.79 -29.72
N ALA A 68 -7.99 2.01 -29.95
CA ALA A 68 -8.40 0.94 -29.04
C ALA A 68 -7.31 -0.11 -28.81
N VAL A 69 -6.62 -0.54 -29.87
CA VAL A 69 -5.50 -1.50 -29.78
C VAL A 69 -4.34 -0.90 -28.97
N VAL A 70 -4.01 0.38 -29.17
CA VAL A 70 -2.95 1.08 -28.41
C VAL A 70 -3.30 1.13 -26.93
N PHE A 71 -4.52 1.55 -26.56
CA PHE A 71 -4.93 1.59 -25.17
C PHE A 71 -4.99 0.20 -24.53
N LEU A 72 -5.44 -0.82 -25.26
CA LEU A 72 -5.40 -2.21 -24.78
C LEU A 72 -3.97 -2.69 -24.53
N GLY A 73 -3.03 -2.34 -25.43
CA GLY A 73 -1.61 -2.65 -25.26
C GLY A 73 -1.04 -1.99 -24.01
N ILE A 74 -1.30 -0.70 -23.79
CA ILE A 74 -0.86 0.02 -22.59
C ILE A 74 -1.47 -0.63 -21.33
N GLY A 75 -2.78 -0.90 -21.33
CA GLY A 75 -3.47 -1.54 -20.20
C GLY A 75 -2.95 -2.94 -19.88
N ALA A 76 -2.64 -3.75 -20.90
CA ALA A 76 -2.05 -5.07 -20.71
C ALA A 76 -0.64 -4.97 -20.11
N LEU A 77 0.20 -4.05 -20.60
CA LEU A 77 1.55 -3.83 -20.07
C LEU A 77 1.53 -3.35 -18.62
N THR A 78 0.67 -2.39 -18.28
CA THR A 78 0.56 -1.90 -16.90
C THR A 78 0.02 -2.97 -15.97
N TRP A 79 -0.98 -3.76 -16.40
CA TRP A 79 -1.50 -4.90 -15.63
C TRP A 79 -0.42 -5.94 -15.34
N LEU A 80 0.37 -6.32 -16.36
CA LEU A 80 1.47 -7.26 -16.18
C LEU A 80 2.53 -6.72 -15.22
N LYS A 81 2.85 -5.42 -15.28
CA LYS A 81 3.77 -4.78 -14.35
C LYS A 81 3.23 -4.77 -12.92
N VAL A 82 1.96 -4.40 -12.71
CA VAL A 82 1.33 -4.45 -11.38
C VAL A 82 1.35 -5.87 -10.83
N ARG A 83 1.01 -6.87 -11.66
CA ARG A 83 1.05 -8.27 -11.25
C ARG A 83 2.47 -8.74 -10.89
N GLN A 84 3.48 -8.30 -11.63
CA GLN A 84 4.88 -8.55 -11.29
C GLN A 84 5.26 -7.92 -9.95
N LEU A 85 4.87 -6.66 -9.70
CA LEU A 85 5.14 -5.97 -8.44
C LEU A 85 4.43 -6.64 -7.27
N MET A 86 3.16 -7.04 -7.42
CA MET A 86 2.41 -7.76 -6.37
C MET A 86 3.02 -9.12 -6.06
N ASN A 87 3.52 -9.84 -7.06
CA ASN A 87 4.18 -11.13 -6.85
C ASN A 87 5.61 -11.00 -6.30
N ALA A 88 6.28 -9.86 -6.55
CA ALA A 88 7.64 -9.58 -6.07
C ALA A 88 7.65 -8.92 -4.67
N ALA A 89 6.56 -8.28 -4.27
CA ALA A 89 6.38 -7.75 -2.93
C ALA A 89 6.17 -8.93 -1.96
N ALA A 90 7.26 -9.45 -1.42
CA ALA A 90 7.24 -10.20 -0.16
C ALA A 90 6.57 -9.32 0.92
N ASP A 91 5.82 -9.96 1.83
CA ASP A 91 4.91 -9.36 2.82
C ASP A 91 5.25 -7.91 3.20
N PRO A 92 4.30 -6.95 3.10
CA PRO A 92 4.58 -5.54 3.36
C PRO A 92 4.99 -5.23 4.81
N PHE A 93 4.85 -6.18 5.73
CA PHE A 93 5.19 -6.04 7.15
C PHE A 93 5.67 -7.36 7.78
N PRO A 94 6.79 -7.95 7.31
CA PRO A 94 7.21 -9.28 7.77
C PRO A 94 7.63 -9.25 9.25
N PHE A 95 8.24 -8.15 9.68
CA PHE A 95 8.59 -7.92 11.09
C PHE A 95 7.36 -7.75 11.98
N THR A 96 6.33 -7.01 11.52
CA THR A 96 5.15 -6.71 12.34
C THR A 96 4.26 -7.94 12.53
N SER A 97 4.15 -8.83 11.53
CA SER A 97 3.40 -10.09 11.69
C SER A 97 4.05 -11.05 12.69
N GLU A 98 5.38 -11.11 12.72
CA GLU A 98 6.11 -11.95 13.67
C GLU A 98 6.07 -11.36 15.09
N GLU A 99 6.18 -10.03 15.23
CA GLU A 99 6.05 -9.35 16.52
C GLU A 99 4.63 -9.44 17.10
N PHE A 100 3.58 -9.24 16.28
CA PHE A 100 2.20 -9.42 16.75
C PHE A 100 1.90 -10.88 17.14
N ALA A 101 2.51 -11.86 16.46
CA ALA A 101 2.38 -13.26 16.84
C ALA A 101 3.07 -13.57 18.18
N ASN A 102 4.20 -12.90 18.46
CA ASN A 102 4.93 -13.05 19.72
C ASN A 102 4.19 -12.36 20.89
N ASP A 103 3.64 -11.17 20.67
CA ASP A 103 2.81 -10.46 21.64
C ASP A 103 1.55 -11.26 22.00
N ARG A 104 0.91 -11.90 21.02
CA ARG A 104 -0.23 -12.79 21.26
C ARG A 104 0.14 -13.96 22.19
N LYS A 105 1.31 -14.57 21.98
CA LYS A 105 1.81 -15.67 22.85
C LYS A 105 2.12 -15.19 24.26
N LEU A 106 2.68 -13.99 24.42
CA LEU A 106 2.97 -13.42 25.73
C LEU A 106 1.69 -13.07 26.51
N ILE A 107 0.67 -12.56 25.81
CA ILE A 107 -0.65 -12.30 26.40
C ILE A 107 -1.32 -13.62 26.80
N GLU A 108 -1.31 -14.63 25.93
CA GLU A 108 -1.88 -15.95 26.22
C GLU A 108 -1.18 -16.62 27.42
N ALA A 109 0.15 -16.55 27.48
CA ALA A 109 0.93 -17.03 28.63
C ALA A 109 0.59 -16.30 29.93
N ALA A 110 0.41 -14.98 29.90
CA ALA A 110 0.01 -14.19 31.06
C ALA A 110 -1.39 -14.57 31.58
N PHE A 111 -2.34 -14.85 30.68
CA PHE A 111 -3.69 -15.28 31.04
C PHE A 111 -3.76 -16.74 31.53
N THR A 112 -2.80 -17.60 31.17
CA THR A 112 -2.74 -18.99 31.63
C THR A 112 -2.02 -19.20 32.97
N THR A 113 -1.53 -18.14 33.64
CA THR A 113 -0.92 -18.29 34.97
C THR A 113 -2.00 -18.69 35.98
N PRO A 114 -2.00 -19.93 36.53
CA PRO A 114 -2.95 -20.32 37.55
C PRO A 114 -2.68 -19.52 38.82
N SER A 115 -3.74 -19.09 39.50
CA SER A 115 -3.71 -18.44 40.81
C SER A 115 -3.02 -19.31 41.86
N ARG A 116 -1.68 -19.31 41.88
CA ARG A 116 -0.88 -19.93 42.94
C ARG A 116 -0.60 -18.88 44.00
N ASN A 117 -1.57 -18.70 44.90
CA ASN A 117 -1.38 -18.36 46.33
C ASN A 117 -2.77 -18.26 46.99
N SER A 118 -3.38 -19.42 47.21
CA SER A 118 -4.47 -19.64 48.17
C SER A 118 -4.01 -20.45 49.39
N GLU A 119 -2.75 -20.86 49.49
CA GLU A 119 -2.33 -21.82 50.52
C GLU A 119 -0.95 -21.46 51.09
N ALA A 120 -1.01 -20.82 52.25
CA ALA A 120 -0.04 -20.69 53.35
C ALA A 120 -0.55 -19.48 54.14
N GLU A 121 -1.64 -19.58 54.91
CA GLU A 121 -1.68 -20.29 56.21
C GLU A 121 -0.37 -20.21 56.99
#